data_AF-A0A842NQD9-F1
#
_entry.id   AF-A0A842NQD9-F1
#
_cell.length_a   1.000
_cell.length_b   1.000
_cell.length_c   1.000
_cell.angle_alpha   90.00
_cell.angle_beta   90.00
_cell.angle_gamma   90.00
#
_symmetry.space_group_name_H-M   'P 1'
#
loop_
_entity.id
_entity.type
_entity.pdbx_description
1 polymer ?
#
loop_
_entity_poly.entity_id
_entity_poly.type
_entity_poly.pdbx_seq_one_letter_code
_entity_poly.pdbx_strand_id
1 'polypeptide(L)' 'MTEGYCVKCKAKKEMAEAVEVTMKNGRKAMKGKCPTCGTGMYRIMGNK' A
#
# COMPACT_ATOMS: atom_id res chain seq x y z
N MET A 1 -9.51 0.02 6.81
CA MET A 1 -8.18 0.63 6.73
C MET A 1 -7.25 -0.33 6.01
N THR A 2 -6.38 0.14 5.12
CA THR A 2 -5.58 -0.76 4.27
C THR A 2 -4.26 -1.06 4.94
N GLU A 3 -4.11 -2.27 5.43
CA GLU A 3 -2.85 -2.74 6.01
C GLU A 3 -1.83 -3.06 4.92
N GLY A 4 -0.60 -2.57 5.12
CA GLY A 4 0.55 -2.77 4.27
C GLY A 4 1.74 -3.29 5.06
N TYR A 5 2.57 -4.10 4.43
CA TYR A 5 3.86 -4.47 5.00
C TYR A 5 4.89 -3.41 4.65
N CYS A 6 5.46 -2.76 5.66
CA CYS A 6 6.55 -1.82 5.46
C CYS A 6 7.88 -2.58 5.47
N VAL A 7 8.57 -2.62 4.34
CA VAL A 7 9.88 -3.28 4.23
C VAL A 7 10.96 -2.62 5.08
N LYS A 8 10.87 -1.31 5.35
CA LYS A 8 11.82 -0.61 6.22
C LYS A 8 11.58 -0.93 7.70
N CYS A 9 10.32 -0.92 8.14
CA CYS A 9 9.97 -1.25 9.52
C CYS A 9 9.87 -2.75 9.77
N LYS A 10 9.93 -3.57 8.71
CA LYS A 10 9.72 -5.02 8.73
C LYS A 10 8.46 -5.44 9.52
N ALA A 11 7.42 -4.62 9.43
CA ALA A 11 6.21 -4.77 10.21
C ALA A 11 4.99 -4.46 9.34
N LYS A 12 3.88 -5.14 9.64
CA LYS A 12 2.57 -4.80 9.09
C LYS A 12 2.05 -3.57 9.82
N LYS A 13 1.67 -2.55 9.05
CA LYS A 13 1.13 -1.28 9.56
C LYS A 13 0.00 -0.83 8.66
N GLU A 14 -0.92 -0.07 9.22
CA GLU A 14 -1.92 0.62 8.42
C GLU A 14 -1.23 1.66 7.55
N MET A 15 -1.56 1.65 6.25
CA MET A 15 -1.05 2.63 5.32
C MET A 15 -1.72 3.97 5.59
N ALA A 16 -0.91 5.01 5.81
CA ALA A 16 -1.35 6.40 5.82
C ALA A 16 -1.62 6.86 4.38
N GLU A 17 -2.61 7.73 4.19
CA GLU A 17 -2.99 8.27 2.86
C GLU A 17 -3.24 7.15 1.81
N ALA A 18 -3.87 6.05 2.23
CA ALA A 18 -4.11 4.92 1.34
C ALA A 18 -5.17 5.28 0.29
N VAL A 19 -4.76 5.35 -0.98
CA VAL A 19 -5.59 5.67 -2.14
C VAL A 19 -5.62 4.52 -3.13
N GLU A 20 -6.78 4.28 -3.73
CA GLU A 20 -6.93 3.27 -4.77
C GLU A 20 -6.32 3.81 -6.08
N VAL A 21 -5.40 3.06 -6.66
CA VAL A 21 -4.75 3.37 -7.93
C VAL A 21 -4.85 2.18 -8.86
N THR A 22 -5.22 2.45 -10.10
CA THR A 22 -5.18 1.44 -11.16
C THR A 22 -3.78 1.44 -11.77
N MET A 23 -3.07 0.33 -11.64
CA MET A 23 -1.75 0.14 -12.23
C MET A 23 -1.87 0.08 -13.76
N LYS A 24 -0.78 0.38 -14.48
CA LYS A 24 -0.74 0.35 -15.96
C LYS A 24 -1.10 -1.01 -16.57
N ASN A 25 -1.02 -2.08 -15.79
CA ASN A 25 -1.41 -3.44 -16.20
C ASN A 25 -2.90 -3.76 -15.94
N GLY A 26 -3.73 -2.75 -15.67
CA GLY A 26 -5.17 -2.90 -15.41
C GLY A 26 -5.51 -3.41 -14.01
N ARG A 27 -4.51 -3.71 -13.16
CA ARG A 27 -4.73 -4.24 -11.82
C ARG A 27 -5.00 -3.12 -10.83
N LYS A 28 -6.00 -3.30 -9.98
CA LYS A 28 -6.26 -2.40 -8.85
C LYS A 28 -5.22 -2.62 -7.75
N ALA A 29 -4.70 -1.53 -7.22
CA ALA A 29 -3.81 -1.52 -6.07
C ALA A 29 -4.17 -0.37 -5.15
N MET A 30 -3.94 -0.54 -3.85
CA MET A 30 -3.90 0.56 -2.90
C MET A 30 -2.47 1.05 -2.80
N LYS A 31 -2.28 2.35 -2.99
CA LYS A 31 -1.03 3.06 -2.74
C LYS A 31 -1.20 3.86 -1.46
N GLY A 32 -0.27 3.74 -0.53
CA GLY A 32 -0.22 4.60 0.65
C GLY A 32 1.21 4.82 1.10
N LYS A 33 1.38 5.33 2.32
CA LYS A 33 2.68 5.59 2.94
C LYS A 33 2.75 4.94 4.31
N CYS A 34 3.95 4.58 4.74
CA CYS A 34 4.17 4.14 6.10
C CYS A 34 4.12 5.32 7.07
N PRO A 35 3.24 5.32 8.09
CA PRO A 35 3.12 6.43 9.03
C PRO A 35 4.39 6.66 9.86
N THR A 36 5.24 5.64 10.00
CA THR A 36 6.46 5.75 10.83
C THR A 36 7.72 6.13 10.07
N CYS A 37 7.87 5.73 8.80
CA CYS A 37 9.09 5.98 8.05
C CYS A 37 8.86 6.68 6.70
N GLY A 38 7.62 7.06 6.40
CA GLY A 38 7.23 7.75 5.17
C GLY A 38 7.37 6.93 3.88
N THR A 39 7.85 5.67 3.96
CA THR A 39 8.10 4.84 2.79
C THR A 39 6.79 4.47 2.09
N GLY A 40 6.73 4.65 0.78
CA GLY A 40 5.57 4.27 -0.03
C GLY A 40 5.29 2.77 0.08
N MET A 41 4.04 2.44 0.40
CA MET A 41 3.54 1.08 0.48
C MET A 41 2.50 0.85 -0.61
N TYR A 42 2.53 -0.33 -1.22
CA TYR A 42 1.56 -0.74 -2.23
C TYR A 42 0.96 -2.09 -1.85
N ARG A 43 -0.36 -2.20 -1.92
CA ARG A 43 -1.10 -3.45 -1.76
C ARG A 43 -1.90 -3.69 -3.02
N ILE A 44 -1.51 -4.70 -3.79
CA ILE A 44 -2.23 -5.10 -4.98
C ILE A 44 -3.52 -5.79 -4.53
N MET A 45 -4.67 -5.29 -4.97
CA MET A 45 -5.99 -5.81 -4.55
C MET A 45 -6.44 -7.05 -5.33
N GLY A 46 -5.59 -7.58 -6.21
CA GLY A 46 -5.90 -8.76 -7.02
C GLY A 46 -6.92 -8.45 -8.12
N ASN A 47 -6.79 -9.12 -9.26
CA ASN A 47 -7.85 -9.12 -10.26
C ASN A 47 -8.90 -10.12 -9.81
N LYS A 48 -10.17 -9.72 -9.84
CA LYS A 48 -11.23 -10.68 -10.09
C LYS A 48 -11.19 -11.04 -11.57
#